data_AF-A0A1E4ZZE2-F1
#
_entry.id   AF-A0A1E4ZZE2-F1
#
_cell.length_a   1.000
_cell.length_b   1.000
_cell.length_c   1.000
_cell.angle_alpha   90.00
_cell.angle_beta   90.00
_cell.angle_gamma   90.00
#
_symmetry.space_group_name_H-M   'P 1'
#
loop_
_entity.id
_entity.type
_entity.pdbx_description
1 polymer ?
#
loop_
_entity_poly.entity_id
_entity_poly.type
_entity_poly.pdbx_seq_one_letter_code
_entity_poly.pdbx_strand_id
1 'polypeptide(L)' 'MRVKNYAKLAVAAVYASWQKAQQAIQEIIEVITGFAELAKEAGVSKNTPAIIKKALEERRHENRGLLR' A
#
# COMPACT_ATOMS: atom_id res chain seq x y z
N MET A 1 21.77 2.18 10.91
CA MET A 1 20.53 2.62 11.59
C MET A 1 19.33 2.31 10.69
N ARG A 2 18.55 1.26 10.95
CA ARG A 2 17.34 0.89 10.14
C ARG A 2 16.01 1.05 10.89
N VAL A 3 16.04 1.11 12.23
CA VAL A 3 14.83 1.10 13.08
C VAL A 3 14.08 2.43 13.09
N LYS A 4 14.77 3.56 12.88
CA LYS A 4 14.20 4.91 12.99
C LYS A 4 13.23 5.27 11.85
N ASN A 5 13.39 4.66 10.67
CA ASN A 5 12.63 5.05 9.47
C ASN A 5 11.26 4.36 9.43
N TYR A 6 11.21 3.09 9.85
CA TYR A 6 9.97 2.34 10.01
C TYR A 6 9.04 2.90 11.11
N ALA A 7 9.60 3.38 12.22
CA ALA A 7 8.82 4.03 13.27
C ALA A 7 8.19 5.35 12.79
N LYS A 8 8.93 6.15 12.01
CA LYS A 8 8.40 7.37 11.38
C LYS A 8 7.28 7.07 10.39
N LEU A 9 7.41 5.98 9.62
CA LEU A 9 6.38 5.49 8.72
C LEU A 9 5.11 5.07 9.48
N ALA A 10 5.26 4.31 10.56
CA ALA A 10 4.14 3.91 11.40
C ALA A 10 3.43 5.15 11.98
N VAL A 11 4.16 6.11 12.52
CA VAL A 11 3.59 7.35 13.08
C VAL A 11 2.91 8.20 11.99
N ALA A 12 3.52 8.35 10.82
CA ALA A 12 2.94 9.09 9.69
C ALA A 12 1.65 8.45 9.18
N ALA A 13 1.55 7.12 9.25
CA ALA A 13 0.36 6.35 8.92
C ALA A 13 -0.56 6.09 10.13
N VAL A 14 -0.35 6.79 11.26
CA VAL A 14 -1.17 6.73 12.49
C VAL A 14 -1.22 5.33 13.14
N TYR A 15 -0.23 4.49 12.88
CA TYR A 15 -0.07 3.20 13.54
C TYR A 15 0.73 3.32 14.83
N ALA A 16 0.21 2.69 15.90
CA ALA A 16 0.83 2.69 17.22
C ALA A 16 2.17 1.93 17.31
N SER A 17 2.49 1.07 16.32
CA SER A 17 3.76 0.35 16.24
C SER A 17 4.07 -0.09 14.81
N TRP A 18 5.35 -0.37 14.53
CA TRP A 18 5.77 -0.91 13.24
C TRP A 18 5.17 -2.28 12.95
N GLN A 19 5.01 -3.16 13.95
CA GLN A 19 4.35 -4.46 13.73
C GLN A 19 2.90 -4.30 13.24
N LYS A 20 2.13 -3.35 13.81
CA LYS A 20 0.77 -3.07 13.34
C LYS A 20 0.76 -2.51 11.92
N ALA A 21 1.70 -1.62 11.61
CA ALA A 21 1.87 -1.11 10.25
C ALA A 21 2.22 -2.23 9.26
N GLN A 22 3.11 -3.16 9.65
CA GLN A 22 3.52 -4.29 8.82
C GLN A 22 2.37 -5.28 8.56
N GLN A 23 1.52 -5.52 9.57
CA GLN A 23 0.34 -6.37 9.43
C GLN A 23 -0.68 -5.73 8.46
N ALA A 24 -0.93 -4.42 8.58
CA ALA A 24 -1.78 -3.69 7.65
C ALA A 24 -1.19 -3.66 6.22
N ILE A 25 0.13 -3.52 6.07
CA ILE A 25 0.80 -3.61 4.77
C ILE A 25 0.54 -4.98 4.14
N GLN A 26 0.64 -6.06 4.92
CA GLN A 26 0.44 -7.42 4.43
C GLN A 26 -1.01 -7.64 3.97
N GLU A 27 -1.99 -7.21 4.77
CA GLU A 27 -3.41 -7.25 4.40
C GLU A 27 -3.69 -6.46 3.12
N ILE A 28 -3.13 -5.25 3.00
CA ILE A 28 -3.28 -4.42 1.80
C ILE A 28 -2.65 -5.09 0.58
N ILE A 29 -1.46 -5.70 0.72
CA ILE A 29 -0.83 -6.44 -0.37
C ILE A 29 -1.71 -7.60 -0.79
N GLU A 30 -2.21 -8.40 0.14
CA GLU A 30 -3.09 -9.54 -0.17
C GLU A 30 -4.35 -9.10 -0.92
N VAL A 31 -5.01 -8.04 -0.45
CA VAL A 31 -6.18 -7.46 -1.11
C VAL A 31 -5.84 -6.96 -2.52
N ILE A 32 -4.76 -6.19 -2.70
CA ILE A 32 -4.35 -5.68 -4.01
C ILE A 32 -3.96 -6.82 -4.97
N THR A 33 -3.33 -7.87 -4.46
CA THR A 33 -2.88 -9.00 -5.28
C THR A 33 -4.07 -9.81 -5.78
N GLY A 34 -5.12 -9.98 -4.97
CA GLY A 34 -6.39 -10.61 -5.38
C GLY A 34 -7.34 -9.68 -6.15
N PHE A 35 -7.15 -8.37 -6.04
CA PHE A 35 -8.07 -7.37 -6.62
C PHE A 35 -8.21 -7.48 -8.13
N ALA A 36 -7.15 -7.84 -8.86
CA ALA A 36 -7.20 -7.92 -10.31
C ALA A 36 -8.15 -9.03 -10.81
N GLU A 37 -8.13 -10.21 -10.19
CA GLU A 37 -9.05 -11.29 -10.54
C GLU A 37 -10.47 -11.01 -10.03
N LEU A 38 -10.63 -10.47 -8.81
CA LEU A 38 -11.95 -10.06 -8.30
C LEU A 38 -12.60 -8.97 -9.16
N ALA A 39 -11.83 -7.98 -9.61
CA ALA A 39 -12.32 -6.91 -10.48
C ALA A 39 -12.76 -7.47 -11.84
N LYS A 40 -12.02 -8.43 -12.38
CA LYS A 40 -12.36 -9.12 -13.62
C LYS A 40 -13.63 -9.97 -13.48
N GLU A 41 -13.77 -10.72 -12.38
CA GLU A 41 -14.97 -11.50 -12.05
C GLU A 41 -16.20 -10.61 -11.83
N ALA A 42 -16.03 -9.44 -11.20
CA ALA A 42 -17.08 -8.46 -10.98
C ALA A 42 -17.43 -7.62 -12.22
N GLY A 43 -16.82 -7.89 -13.38
CA GLY A 43 -17.09 -7.17 -14.63
C GLY A 43 -16.59 -5.72 -14.65
N VAL A 44 -15.68 -5.37 -13.74
CA VAL A 44 -15.08 -4.04 -13.66
C VAL A 44 -14.25 -3.79 -14.91
N SER A 45 -14.48 -2.63 -15.54
CA SER A 45 -13.73 -2.18 -16.72
C SER A 45 -12.23 -2.28 -16.48
N LYS A 46 -11.49 -2.80 -17.47
CA LYS A 46 -10.01 -2.95 -17.45
C LYS A 46 -9.27 -1.63 -17.19
N ASN A 47 -9.93 -0.48 -17.38
CA ASN A 47 -9.38 0.83 -17.02
C ASN A 47 -9.24 1.04 -15.51
N THR A 48 -10.10 0.43 -14.70
CA THR A 48 -10.16 0.68 -13.24
C THR A 48 -8.94 0.11 -12.51
N PRO A 49 -8.49 -1.14 -12.76
CA PRO A 49 -7.23 -1.64 -12.20
C PRO A 49 -6.01 -0.80 -12.62
N ALA A 50 -6.01 -0.29 -13.85
CA ALA A 50 -4.92 0.56 -14.35
C ALA A 50 -4.86 1.92 -13.62
N ILE A 51 -6.02 2.54 -13.36
CA ILE A 51 -6.12 3.78 -12.58
C ILE A 51 -5.66 3.55 -11.14
N ILE A 52 -6.08 2.46 -10.51
CA ILE A 52 -5.69 2.11 -9.14
C ILE A 52 -4.17 1.87 -9.06
N LYS A 53 -3.60 1.13 -10.01
CA LYS A 53 -2.15 0.91 -10.08
C LYS A 53 -1.38 2.23 -10.19
N LYS A 54 -1.83 3.13 -11.08
CA LYS A 54 -1.22 4.46 -11.23
C LYS A 54 -1.27 5.27 -9.94
N ALA A 55 -2.41 5.30 -9.26
CA ALA A 55 -2.57 6.01 -7.99
C ALA A 55 -1.65 5.42 -6.89
N LEU A 56 -1.50 4.09 -6.83
CA LEU A 56 -0.57 3.44 -5.90
C LEU A 56 0.89 3.80 -6.18
N GLU A 57 1.29 3.86 -7.46
CA GLU A 57 2.63 4.28 -7.88
C GLU A 57 2.91 5.75 -7.51
N GLU A 58 1.95 6.65 -7.71
CA GLU A 58 2.04 8.07 -7.31
C GLU A 58 2.19 8.21 -5.80
N ARG A 59 1.34 7.54 -5.00
CA ARG A 59 1.46 7.56 -3.53
C ARG A 59 2.79 6.98 -3.07
N ARG A 60 3.31 5.93 -3.73
CA ARG A 60 4.64 5.37 -3.43
C ARG A 60 5.76 6.37 -3.76
N HIS A 61 5.61 7.12 -4.84
CA HIS A 61 6.55 8.17 -5.22
C HIS A 61 6.59 9.31 -4.19
N GLU A 62 5.43 9.77 -3.73
CA GLU A 62 5.32 10.84 -2.71
C GLU A 62 5.90 10.39 -1.37
N ASN A 63 5.63 9.15 -0.98
CA ASN A 63 6.14 8.56 0.27
C ASN A 63 7.60 8.09 0.17
N ARG A 64 8.27 8.27 -0.97
CA ARG A 64 9.65 7.79 -1.20
C ARG A 64 10.65 8.37 -0.21
N GLY A 65 10.40 9.59 0.30
CA GLY A 65 11.21 10.21 1.36
C GLY A 65 11.12 9.52 2.72
N LEU A 66 10.05 8.76 2.97
CA LEU A 66 9.86 7.98 4.19
C LEU A 66 10.45 6.57 4.09
N LEU A 67 10.74 6.11 2.87
CA LEU A 67 11.34 4.79 2.59
C LEU A 67 12.87 4.78 2.69
N ARG A 68 13.51 5.95 2.94
CA ARG A 68 14.95 6.07 3.21
C ARG A 68 15.25 5.81 4.67
#